data_AF-A0A1H8W7Y6-F1
#
_entry.id   AF-A0A1H8W7Y6-F1
#
_cell.length_a   1.000
_cell.length_b   1.000
_cell.length_c   1.000
_cell.angle_alpha   90.00
_cell.angle_beta   90.00
_cell.angle_gamma   90.00
#
_symmetry.space_group_name_H-M   'P 1'
#
loop_
_entity.id
_entity.type
_entity.pdbx_description
1 polymer ?
#
loop_
_entity_poly.entity_id
_entity_poly.type
_entity_poly.pdbx_seq_one_letter_code
_entity_poly.pdbx_strand_id
1 'polypeptide(L)'
;MLVASVAHIEGERMSSVHVTQPRVWVAAVLAGLVGGVGMGIVLHSTTNAMPLLGALYGQPTVVGGWLAHLFNSVVFALAFAAAVTLTPLRDYARSVATCAGLGVGYGALLGVVTGGLVLPVALNLVGATALPVPLWPVPGGSFAFGIFLAIGHLVYGLGLGAAFGVALAVLPTGAETETIAEH
;
A
#
# COMPACT_ATOMS: atom_id res chain seq x y z
N MET A 1 -34.84 -23.25 41.80
CA MET A 1 -34.56 -21.89 41.27
C MET A 1 -33.07 -21.65 40.97
N LEU A 2 -32.28 -22.71 40.71
CA LEU A 2 -30.84 -22.64 40.38
C LEU A 2 -30.53 -23.05 38.93
N VAL A 3 -31.58 -23.18 38.09
CA VAL A 3 -31.49 -23.62 36.67
C VAL A 3 -31.49 -22.41 35.70
N ALA A 4 -31.50 -21.18 36.24
CA ALA A 4 -31.42 -19.95 35.47
C ALA A 4 -29.99 -19.53 35.06
N SER A 5 -28.93 -20.27 35.43
CA SER A 5 -27.55 -19.73 35.39
C SER A 5 -26.62 -20.26 34.29
N VAL A 6 -26.94 -21.31 33.54
CA VAL A 6 -25.93 -21.95 32.64
C VAL A 6 -26.37 -22.00 31.17
N ALA A 7 -27.67 -22.05 30.86
CA ALA A 7 -28.14 -22.01 29.47
C ALA A 7 -28.08 -20.60 28.83
N HIS A 8 -27.58 -19.60 29.57
CA HIS A 8 -27.49 -18.20 29.16
C HIS A 8 -26.20 -17.87 28.37
N ILE A 9 -25.23 -18.78 28.17
CA ILE A 9 -23.89 -18.35 27.71
C ILE A 9 -23.40 -18.93 26.37
N GLU A 10 -23.90 -20.07 25.87
CA GLU A 10 -23.22 -20.77 24.76
C GLU A 10 -23.83 -20.63 23.36
N GLY A 11 -24.98 -19.95 23.20
CA GLY A 11 -25.79 -20.07 21.97
C GLY A 11 -25.58 -19.06 20.84
N GLU A 12 -25.36 -17.76 21.11
CA GLU A 12 -25.58 -16.73 20.06
C GLU A 12 -24.56 -15.59 20.01
N ARG A 13 -23.42 -15.69 20.73
CA ARG A 13 -22.22 -14.92 20.35
C ARG A 13 -21.37 -15.75 19.42
N MET A 14 -21.88 -15.98 18.21
CA MET A 14 -21.01 -16.13 17.03
C MET A 14 -20.19 -14.84 16.94
N SER A 15 -18.99 -14.89 17.51
CA SER A 15 -17.95 -13.89 17.36
C SER A 15 -17.62 -13.79 15.88
N SER A 16 -18.36 -12.93 15.18
CA SER A 16 -17.91 -12.43 13.89
C SER A 16 -16.55 -11.79 14.14
N VAL A 17 -15.50 -12.45 13.65
CA VAL A 17 -14.17 -11.86 13.57
C VAL A 17 -14.37 -10.58 12.75
N HIS A 18 -14.36 -9.42 13.41
CA HIS A 18 -14.68 -8.14 12.78
C HIS A 18 -13.59 -7.82 11.73
N VAL A 19 -13.88 -8.13 10.47
CA VAL A 19 -13.17 -7.62 9.27
C VAL A 19 -13.28 -6.07 9.18
N THR A 20 -14.10 -5.47 10.05
CA THR A 20 -14.48 -4.07 10.14
C THR A 20 -13.82 -3.36 11.33
N GLN A 21 -12.48 -3.22 11.34
CA GLN A 21 -11.87 -2.14 12.13
C GLN A 21 -11.57 -0.95 11.21
N PRO A 22 -12.39 0.12 11.22
CA PRO A 22 -12.19 1.30 10.37
C PRO A 22 -10.77 1.87 10.47
N ARG A 23 -10.18 1.79 11.67
CA ARG A 23 -8.80 2.17 11.95
C ARG A 23 -7.78 1.51 11.02
N VAL A 24 -7.91 0.21 10.70
CA VAL A 24 -6.95 -0.51 9.86
C VAL A 24 -6.95 0.06 8.45
N TRP A 25 -8.14 0.27 7.91
CA TRP A 25 -8.31 0.79 6.55
C TRP A 25 -7.89 2.26 6.47
N VAL A 26 -8.20 3.08 7.48
CA VAL A 26 -7.71 4.46 7.58
C VAL A 26 -6.18 4.49 7.67
N ALA A 27 -5.58 3.65 8.52
CA ALA A 27 -4.13 3.52 8.63
C ALA A 27 -3.49 3.13 7.28
N ALA A 28 -4.12 2.20 6.55
CA ALA A 28 -3.66 1.78 5.23
C ALA A 28 -3.69 2.91 4.20
N VAL A 29 -4.79 3.69 4.15
CA VAL A 29 -4.89 4.85 3.24
C VAL A 29 -3.81 5.88 3.55
N LEU A 30 -3.66 6.28 4.83
CA LEU A 30 -2.65 7.26 5.24
C LEU A 30 -1.23 6.76 4.93
N ALA A 31 -0.94 5.50 5.25
CA ALA A 31 0.36 4.91 5.00
C ALA A 31 0.66 4.75 3.50
N GLY A 32 -0.36 4.40 2.69
CA GLY A 32 -0.27 4.35 1.25
C GLY A 32 0.03 5.71 0.62
N LEU A 33 -0.55 6.79 1.15
CA LEU A 33 -0.22 8.16 0.74
C LEU A 33 1.21 8.53 1.13
N VAL A 34 1.65 8.24 2.36
CA VAL A 34 3.02 8.52 2.82
C VAL A 34 4.06 7.79 1.96
N GLY A 35 3.90 6.46 1.81
CA GLY A 35 4.79 5.66 0.95
C GLY A 35 4.71 6.10 -0.51
N GLY A 36 3.51 6.37 -1.02
CA GLY A 36 3.26 6.80 -2.38
C GLY A 36 3.92 8.13 -2.71
N VAL A 37 3.83 9.12 -1.82
CA VAL A 37 4.55 10.41 -1.96
C VAL A 37 6.05 10.20 -1.98
N GLY A 38 6.60 9.41 -1.04
CA GLY A 38 8.03 9.13 -0.99
C GLY A 38 8.56 8.51 -2.28
N MET A 39 7.90 7.45 -2.77
CA MET A 39 8.24 6.83 -4.07
C MET A 39 8.03 7.78 -5.25
N GLY A 40 6.94 8.56 -5.23
CA GLY A 40 6.63 9.50 -6.30
C GLY A 40 7.72 10.57 -6.44
N ILE A 41 8.26 11.07 -5.32
CA ILE A 41 9.40 12.01 -5.32
C ILE A 41 10.63 11.38 -5.97
N VAL A 42 10.98 10.14 -5.57
CA VAL A 42 12.11 9.41 -6.17
C VAL A 42 11.92 9.30 -7.69
N LEU A 43 10.78 8.78 -8.14
CA LEU A 43 10.52 8.55 -9.56
C LEU A 43 10.47 9.85 -10.37
N HIS A 44 9.85 10.89 -9.82
CA HIS A 44 9.75 12.19 -10.49
C HIS A 44 11.13 12.84 -10.62
N SER A 45 11.91 12.90 -9.54
CA SER A 45 13.19 13.61 -9.53
C SER A 45 14.31 12.89 -10.30
N THR A 46 14.29 11.56 -10.35
CA THR A 46 15.38 10.77 -10.95
C THR A 46 15.12 10.36 -12.39
N THR A 47 13.85 10.11 -12.74
CA THR A 47 13.48 9.54 -14.05
C THR A 47 12.41 10.34 -14.77
N ASN A 48 11.84 11.38 -14.13
CA ASN A 48 10.70 12.12 -14.66
C ASN A 48 9.53 11.21 -15.10
N ALA A 49 9.23 10.16 -14.33
CA ALA A 49 8.26 9.14 -14.72
C ALA A 49 6.79 9.57 -14.63
N MET A 50 6.46 10.74 -14.07
CA MET A 50 5.06 11.13 -13.85
C MET A 50 4.27 11.30 -15.15
N PRO A 51 4.74 12.02 -16.18
CA PRO A 51 4.03 12.07 -17.46
C PRO A 51 3.80 10.69 -18.09
N LEU A 52 4.76 9.77 -17.94
CA LEU A 52 4.62 8.38 -18.40
C LEU A 52 3.50 7.65 -17.65
N LEU A 53 3.49 7.71 -16.31
CA LEU A 53 2.45 7.12 -15.48
C LEU A 53 1.07 7.69 -15.83
N GLY A 54 1.00 9.00 -16.10
CA GLY A 54 -0.22 9.66 -16.53
C GLY A 54 -0.70 9.20 -17.90
N ALA A 55 0.23 8.95 -18.83
CA ALA A 55 -0.10 8.44 -20.16
C ALA A 55 -0.80 7.07 -20.12
N LEU A 56 -0.44 6.21 -19.15
CA LEU A 56 -1.11 4.92 -18.94
C LEU A 56 -2.60 5.06 -18.58
N TYR A 57 -3.02 6.24 -18.12
CA TYR A 57 -4.40 6.58 -17.77
C TYR A 57 -5.02 7.61 -18.74
N GLY A 58 -4.40 7.83 -19.90
CA GLY A 58 -4.89 8.79 -20.89
C GLY A 58 -4.73 10.26 -20.50
N GLN A 59 -3.91 10.57 -19.50
CA GLN A 59 -3.63 11.93 -19.02
C GLN A 59 -2.10 12.15 -18.93
N PRO A 60 -1.40 12.37 -20.07
CA PRO A 60 0.07 12.41 -20.15
C PRO A 60 0.66 13.71 -19.58
N THR A 61 0.32 14.04 -18.35
CA THR A 61 0.75 15.22 -17.62
C THR A 61 1.39 14.80 -16.30
N VAL A 62 2.21 15.68 -15.73
CA VAL A 62 2.79 15.46 -14.39
C VAL A 62 1.69 15.26 -13.34
N VAL A 63 0.64 16.07 -13.39
CA VAL A 63 -0.50 15.98 -12.44
C VAL A 63 -1.25 14.67 -12.63
N GLY A 64 -1.55 14.28 -13.87
CA GLY A 64 -2.20 12.99 -14.17
C GLY A 64 -1.39 11.80 -13.66
N GLY A 65 -0.06 11.85 -13.81
CA GLY A 65 0.86 10.87 -13.26
C GLY A 65 0.81 10.76 -11.74
N TRP A 66 0.87 11.89 -11.05
CA TRP A 66 0.78 11.92 -9.59
C TRP A 66 -0.56 11.37 -9.08
N LEU A 67 -1.67 11.73 -9.71
CA LEU A 67 -2.99 11.23 -9.34
C LEU A 67 -3.09 9.70 -9.52
N ALA A 68 -2.68 9.20 -10.69
CA ALA A 68 -2.64 7.77 -10.96
C ALA A 68 -1.72 7.03 -9.99
N HIS A 69 -0.53 7.56 -9.73
CA HIS A 69 0.45 6.98 -8.82
C HIS A 69 -0.07 6.89 -7.38
N LEU A 70 -0.63 7.98 -6.85
CA LEU A 70 -1.17 7.99 -5.48
C LEU A 70 -2.41 7.10 -5.34
N PHE A 71 -3.27 7.06 -6.35
CA PHE A 71 -4.41 6.13 -6.38
C PHE A 71 -3.94 4.67 -6.27
N ASN A 72 -3.01 4.26 -7.14
CA ASN A 72 -2.45 2.91 -7.10
C ASN A 72 -1.73 2.63 -5.77
N SER A 73 -1.01 3.62 -5.23
CA SER A 73 -0.33 3.52 -3.93
C SER A 73 -1.31 3.22 -2.78
N VAL A 74 -2.51 3.81 -2.79
CA VAL A 74 -3.56 3.50 -1.82
C VAL A 74 -4.14 2.12 -2.06
N VAL A 75 -4.43 1.73 -3.31
CA VAL A 75 -4.94 0.40 -3.65
C VAL A 75 -3.98 -0.70 -3.15
N PHE A 76 -2.68 -0.54 -3.41
CA PHE A 76 -1.67 -1.46 -2.91
C PHE A 76 -1.54 -1.45 -1.39
N ALA A 77 -1.69 -0.29 -0.74
CA ALA A 77 -1.66 -0.22 0.72
C ALA A 77 -2.86 -0.93 1.37
N LEU A 78 -4.04 -0.86 0.74
CA LEU A 78 -5.21 -1.63 1.17
C LEU A 78 -4.97 -3.13 1.01
N ALA A 79 -4.35 -3.56 -0.10
CA ALA A 79 -3.96 -4.95 -0.29
C ALA A 79 -2.91 -5.41 0.74
N PHE A 80 -1.94 -4.56 1.08
CA PHE A 80 -0.99 -4.81 2.17
C PHE A 80 -1.70 -4.98 3.51
N ALA A 81 -2.61 -4.08 3.87
CA ALA A 81 -3.36 -4.16 5.11
C ALA A 81 -4.23 -5.43 5.17
N ALA A 82 -4.88 -5.81 4.08
CA ALA A 82 -5.60 -7.07 3.96
C ALA A 82 -4.66 -8.27 4.16
N ALA A 83 -3.50 -8.28 3.49
CA ALA A 83 -2.52 -9.36 3.64
C ALA A 83 -1.99 -9.47 5.08
N VAL A 84 -1.67 -8.35 5.73
CA VAL A 84 -1.17 -8.34 7.10
C VAL A 84 -2.24 -8.76 8.11
N THR A 85 -3.50 -8.38 7.92
CA THR A 85 -4.56 -8.62 8.92
C THR A 85 -5.32 -9.93 8.72
N LEU A 86 -5.45 -10.41 7.48
CA LEU A 86 -6.24 -11.59 7.14
C LEU A 86 -5.42 -12.88 6.99
N THR A 87 -4.11 -12.81 7.16
CA THR A 87 -3.21 -13.96 7.05
C THR A 87 -2.41 -14.18 8.35
N PRO A 88 -1.62 -15.26 8.47
CA PRO A 88 -0.72 -15.46 9.61
C PRO A 88 0.32 -14.33 9.79
N LEU A 89 0.48 -13.43 8.82
CA LEU A 89 1.36 -12.26 8.94
C LEU A 89 0.98 -11.31 10.08
N ARG A 90 -0.27 -11.37 10.56
CA ARG A 90 -0.74 -10.59 11.71
C ARG A 90 0.12 -10.80 12.96
N ASP A 91 0.68 -12.01 13.10
CA ASP A 91 1.52 -12.40 14.23
C ASP A 91 2.92 -11.77 14.15
N TYR A 92 3.28 -11.15 13.03
CA TYR A 92 4.51 -10.40 12.88
C TYR A 92 4.27 -8.89 13.02
N ALA A 93 3.06 -8.39 12.75
CA ALA A 93 2.71 -6.97 12.81
C ALA A 93 2.47 -6.45 14.24
N ARG A 94 3.43 -6.67 15.15
CA ARG A 94 3.31 -6.31 16.58
C ARG A 94 4.01 -5.01 16.96
N SER A 95 4.84 -4.46 16.08
CA SER A 95 5.61 -3.24 16.30
C SER A 95 5.81 -2.47 14.99
N VAL A 96 6.16 -1.18 15.11
CA VAL A 96 6.50 -0.34 13.94
C VAL A 96 7.65 -0.95 13.14
N ALA A 97 8.70 -1.45 13.80
CA ALA A 97 9.85 -2.05 13.15
C ALA A 97 9.49 -3.30 12.35
N THR A 98 8.65 -4.17 12.91
CA THR A 98 8.17 -5.37 12.19
C THR A 98 7.24 -5.02 11.04
N CYS A 99 6.38 -4.00 11.20
CA CYS A 99 5.54 -3.52 10.10
C CYS A 99 6.38 -2.91 8.97
N ALA A 100 7.44 -2.16 9.30
CA ALA A 100 8.40 -1.65 8.33
C ALA A 100 9.09 -2.78 7.56
N GLY A 101 9.52 -3.85 8.24
CA GLY A 101 10.10 -5.03 7.59
C GLY A 101 9.13 -5.74 6.64
N LEU A 102 7.89 -5.94 7.06
CA LEU A 102 6.82 -6.47 6.20
C LEU A 102 6.57 -5.56 4.98
N GLY A 103 6.55 -4.25 5.21
CA GLY A 103 6.40 -3.25 4.16
C GLY A 103 7.53 -3.28 3.14
N VAL A 104 8.79 -3.40 3.57
CA VAL A 104 9.95 -3.54 2.67
C VAL A 104 9.83 -4.80 1.81
N GLY A 105 9.48 -5.94 2.41
CA GLY A 105 9.27 -7.19 1.66
C GLY A 105 8.14 -7.07 0.63
N TYR A 106 7.03 -6.46 1.04
CA TYR A 106 5.90 -6.17 0.16
C TYR A 106 6.27 -5.20 -0.98
N GLY A 107 6.99 -4.13 -0.68
CA GLY A 107 7.49 -3.17 -1.66
C GLY A 107 8.43 -3.81 -2.68
N ALA A 108 9.35 -4.65 -2.24
CA ALA A 108 10.24 -5.40 -3.14
C ALA A 108 9.44 -6.31 -4.09
N LEU A 109 8.47 -7.05 -3.57
CA LEU A 109 7.56 -7.88 -4.39
C LEU A 109 6.79 -7.04 -5.40
N LEU A 110 6.22 -5.91 -4.97
CA LEU A 110 5.56 -4.97 -5.86
C LEU A 110 6.50 -4.46 -6.93
N GLY A 111 7.73 -4.08 -6.61
CA GLY A 111 8.69 -3.60 -7.60
C GLY A 111 8.97 -4.61 -8.71
N VAL A 112 9.07 -5.89 -8.36
CA VAL A 112 9.21 -6.99 -9.34
C VAL A 112 7.95 -7.14 -10.18
N VAL A 113 6.77 -7.16 -9.55
CA VAL A 113 5.50 -7.37 -10.26
C VAL A 113 5.16 -6.17 -11.16
N THR A 114 5.22 -4.96 -10.63
CA THR A 114 4.85 -3.75 -11.36
C THR A 114 5.89 -3.41 -12.42
N GLY A 115 7.18 -3.52 -12.10
CA GLY A 115 8.26 -3.22 -13.04
C GLY A 115 8.48 -4.31 -14.09
N GLY A 116 8.43 -5.57 -13.68
CA GLY A 116 8.73 -6.71 -14.54
C GLY A 116 7.55 -7.21 -15.37
N LEU A 117 6.31 -6.98 -14.92
CA LEU A 117 5.11 -7.49 -15.58
C LEU A 117 4.10 -6.39 -15.93
N VAL A 118 3.61 -5.65 -14.94
CA VAL A 118 2.49 -4.70 -15.16
C VAL A 118 2.88 -3.58 -16.11
N LEU A 119 4.03 -2.94 -15.90
CA LEU A 119 4.49 -1.82 -16.71
C LEU A 119 4.75 -2.25 -18.17
N PRO A 120 5.51 -3.33 -18.46
CA PRO A 120 5.66 -3.82 -19.84
C PRO A 120 4.32 -4.09 -20.51
N VAL A 121 3.39 -4.77 -19.82
CA VAL A 121 2.06 -5.06 -20.37
C VAL A 121 1.28 -3.77 -20.64
N ALA A 122 1.27 -2.82 -19.70
CA ALA A 122 0.57 -1.55 -19.85
C ALA A 122 1.11 -0.71 -21.02
N LEU A 123 2.44 -0.66 -21.20
CA LEU A 123 3.07 0.04 -22.31
C LEU A 123 2.69 -0.57 -23.66
N ASN A 124 2.67 -1.90 -23.75
CA ASN A 124 2.21 -2.60 -24.96
C ASN A 124 0.74 -2.28 -25.27
N LEU A 125 -0.12 -2.24 -24.25
CA LEU A 125 -1.55 -1.97 -24.43
C LEU A 125 -1.83 -0.54 -24.92
N VAL A 126 -1.06 0.45 -24.46
CA VAL A 126 -1.22 1.85 -24.91
C VAL A 126 -0.43 2.16 -26.20
N GLY A 127 0.19 1.15 -26.82
CA GLY A 127 1.00 1.32 -28.02
C GLY A 127 2.29 2.14 -27.80
N ALA A 128 2.74 2.29 -26.55
CA ALA A 128 3.96 3.00 -26.23
C ALA A 128 5.16 2.09 -26.48
N THR A 129 5.72 2.15 -27.70
CA THR A 129 6.92 1.39 -28.09
C THR A 129 8.24 2.07 -27.68
N ALA A 130 8.18 3.27 -27.10
CA ALA A 130 9.33 4.00 -26.56
C ALA A 130 8.93 4.79 -25.30
N LEU A 131 9.77 4.73 -24.27
CA LEU A 131 9.63 5.55 -23.08
C LEU A 131 10.15 6.98 -23.36
N PRO A 132 9.53 8.06 -22.82
CA PRO A 132 10.03 9.44 -22.93
C PRO A 132 11.38 9.72 -22.22
N VAL A 133 12.10 8.69 -21.77
CA VAL A 133 13.39 8.79 -21.07
C VAL A 133 14.49 8.30 -22.02
N PRO A 134 15.66 8.97 -22.16
CA PRO A 134 16.68 8.57 -23.13
C PRO A 134 17.09 7.09 -22.98
N LEU A 135 16.78 6.27 -24.00
CA LEU A 135 17.06 4.84 -24.03
C LEU A 135 18.36 4.57 -24.80
N TRP A 136 19.42 4.12 -24.13
CA TRP A 136 20.69 3.69 -24.73
C TRP A 136 21.37 2.58 -23.87
N PRO A 137 21.95 1.49 -24.40
CA PRO A 137 21.71 0.78 -25.66
C PRO A 137 21.30 -0.71 -25.38
N VAL A 138 20.04 -0.97 -25.01
CA VAL A 138 19.38 -2.30 -25.13
C VAL A 138 17.89 -2.05 -25.41
N PRO A 139 17.20 -2.85 -26.24
CA PRO A 139 15.78 -2.64 -26.54
C PRO A 139 14.90 -2.78 -25.27
N GLY A 140 14.18 -1.71 -24.89
CA GLY A 140 13.00 -1.77 -24.00
C GLY A 140 13.02 -0.96 -22.69
N GLY A 141 14.18 -0.52 -22.16
CA GLY A 141 14.24 0.29 -20.94
C GLY A 141 15.67 0.66 -20.52
N SER A 142 15.88 1.79 -19.84
CA SER A 142 17.20 2.13 -19.29
C SER A 142 17.45 1.33 -18.00
N PHE A 143 18.62 0.71 -17.85
CA PHE A 143 19.01 0.01 -16.63
C PHE A 143 18.87 0.90 -15.38
N ALA A 144 19.16 2.20 -15.54
CA ALA A 144 18.96 3.22 -14.51
C ALA A 144 17.49 3.37 -14.09
N PHE A 145 16.54 3.34 -15.03
CA PHE A 145 15.11 3.37 -14.70
C PHE A 145 14.72 2.17 -13.82
N GLY A 146 15.20 0.97 -14.17
CA GLY A 146 14.97 -0.23 -13.34
C GLY A 146 15.51 -0.09 -11.91
N ILE A 147 16.71 0.49 -11.75
CA ILE A 147 17.30 0.77 -10.42
C ILE A 147 16.43 1.74 -9.63
N PHE A 148 16.06 2.89 -10.21
CA PHE A 148 15.26 3.89 -9.50
C PHE A 148 13.84 3.42 -9.25
N LEU A 149 13.29 2.56 -10.11
CA LEU A 149 12.02 1.87 -9.87
C LEU A 149 12.12 0.95 -8.66
N ALA A 150 13.19 0.15 -8.55
CA ALA A 150 13.42 -0.71 -7.40
C ALA A 150 13.61 0.11 -6.11
N ILE A 151 14.43 1.16 -6.14
CA ILE A 151 14.62 2.08 -5.00
C ILE A 151 13.29 2.71 -4.60
N GLY A 152 12.51 3.21 -5.57
CA GLY A 152 11.21 3.80 -5.33
C GLY A 152 10.26 2.85 -4.61
N HIS A 153 10.24 1.58 -5.01
CA HIS A 153 9.41 0.57 -4.34
C HIS A 153 9.91 0.19 -2.94
N LEU A 154 11.22 0.20 -2.69
CA LEU A 154 11.77 0.03 -1.35
C LEU A 154 11.39 1.21 -0.44
N VAL A 155 11.44 2.44 -0.96
CA VAL A 155 10.98 3.65 -0.27
C VAL A 155 9.49 3.58 0.02
N TYR A 156 8.67 3.16 -0.96
CA TYR A 156 7.25 2.91 -0.77
C TYR A 156 7.01 1.90 0.36
N GLY A 157 7.65 0.73 0.27
CA GLY A 157 7.48 -0.35 1.24
C GLY A 157 7.86 0.05 2.66
N LEU A 158 9.02 0.72 2.82
CA LEU A 158 9.46 1.24 4.11
C LEU A 158 8.49 2.27 4.68
N GLY A 159 8.09 3.26 3.87
CA GLY A 159 7.17 4.32 4.27
C GLY A 159 5.79 3.78 4.63
N LEU A 160 5.25 2.88 3.81
CA LEU A 160 3.99 2.17 4.04
C LEU A 160 4.04 1.41 5.36
N GLY A 161 5.03 0.53 5.55
CA GLY A 161 5.10 -0.32 6.73
C GLY A 161 5.28 0.47 8.03
N ALA A 162 6.17 1.48 8.01
CA ALA A 162 6.39 2.34 9.16
C ALA A 162 5.16 3.19 9.50
N ALA A 163 4.58 3.88 8.52
CA ALA A 163 3.40 4.73 8.72
C ALA A 163 2.17 3.91 9.16
N PHE A 164 2.01 2.70 8.61
CA PHE A 164 0.93 1.79 9.01
C PHE A 164 1.08 1.37 10.48
N GLY A 165 2.29 0.97 10.90
CA GLY A 165 2.56 0.63 12.30
C GLY A 165 2.34 1.81 13.26
N VAL A 166 2.77 3.01 12.88
CA VAL A 166 2.54 4.23 13.67
C VAL A 166 1.06 4.56 13.76
N ALA A 167 0.33 4.53 12.64
CA ALA A 167 -1.09 4.83 12.60
C ALA A 167 -1.89 3.84 13.48
N LEU A 168 -1.56 2.55 13.47
CA LEU A 168 -2.20 1.58 14.35
C LEU A 168 -1.90 1.83 15.85
N ALA A 169 -0.72 2.36 16.17
CA ALA A 169 -0.34 2.68 17.55
C ALA A 169 -1.03 3.94 18.09
N VAL A 170 -1.41 4.88 17.21
CA VAL A 170 -1.99 6.18 17.59
C VAL A 170 -3.51 6.22 17.42
N LEU A 171 -4.08 5.50 16.46
CA LEU A 171 -5.52 5.55 16.19
C LEU A 171 -6.31 4.83 17.30
N PRO A 172 -7.35 5.49 17.87
CA PRO A 172 -8.10 4.99 19.01
C PRO A 172 -8.80 3.66 18.71
N THR A 173 -9.00 2.88 19.76
CA THR A 173 -9.80 1.66 19.69
C THR A 173 -11.29 2.00 19.72
N GLY A 174 -12.13 1.17 19.09
CA GLY A 174 -13.58 1.37 19.10
C GLY A 174 -14.17 1.53 20.51
N ALA A 175 -13.58 0.84 21.49
CA ALA A 175 -13.95 0.94 22.91
C ALA A 175 -13.69 2.32 23.54
N GLU A 176 -12.65 3.04 23.10
CA GLU A 176 -12.38 4.41 23.57
C GLU A 176 -13.36 5.41 22.95
N THR A 177 -13.88 5.12 21.76
CA THR A 177 -14.80 6.03 21.05
C THR A 177 -16.19 6.01 21.69
N GLU A 178 -16.65 4.86 22.16
CA GLU A 178 -17.92 4.74 22.92
C GLU A 178 -17.83 5.48 24.26
N THR A 179 -16.73 5.32 25.00
CA THR A 179 -16.51 6.02 26.28
C THR A 179 -16.49 7.55 26.14
N ILE A 180 -15.96 8.08 25.03
CA ILE A 180 -15.96 9.53 24.75
C ILE A 180 -17.34 10.04 24.33
N ALA A 181 -18.17 9.20 23.70
CA ALA A 181 -19.51 9.59 23.25
C ALA A 181 -20.56 9.59 24.39
N GLU A 182 -20.28 8.91 25.51
CA GLU A 182 -21.15 8.85 26.69
C GLU A 182 -20.92 10.00 27.70
N HIS A 183 -19.99 10.92 27.41
CA HIS A 183 -19.66 12.09 28.24
C HIS A 183 -19.85 13.41 27.48
#